data_AF-A0A6B3FDK8-F1
#
_entry.id   AF-A0A6B3FDK8-F1
#
_cell.length_a   1.000
_cell.length_b   1.000
_cell.length_c   1.000
_cell.angle_alpha   90.00
_cell.angle_beta   90.00
_cell.angle_gamma   90.00
#
_symmetry.space_group_name_H-M   'P 1'
#
loop_
_entity.id
_entity.type
_entity.pdbx_description
1 polymer ?
#
loop_
_entity_poly.entity_id
_entity_poly.type
_entity_poly.pdbx_seq_one_letter_code
_entity_poly.pdbx_strand_id
1 'polypeptide(L)'
;MYEYHGWITLRETPGEDETPPGGARAEDLGRVVGGLRALVERQDSPYLCDLRWMNGEPFVHLGGLSNHAGPTAAALEELFAWVAAHAPGSYG
;
A
#
# COMPACT_ATOMS: atom_id res chain seq x y z
N MET A 1 -7.38 -18.63 13.39
CA MET A 1 -6.08 -17.99 13.12
C MET A 1 -6.04 -17.64 11.64
N TYR A 2 -5.67 -16.40 11.32
CA TYR A 2 -5.62 -15.86 9.98
C TYR A 2 -4.28 -15.13 9.84
N GLU A 3 -3.38 -15.75 9.09
CA GLU A 3 -2.05 -15.22 8.82
C GLU A 3 -2.07 -14.45 7.51
N TYR A 4 -1.36 -13.33 7.48
CA TYR A 4 -1.16 -12.54 6.28
C TYR A 4 0.26 -12.01 6.28
N HIS A 5 0.91 -12.11 5.14
CA HIS A 5 2.23 -11.54 4.90
C HIS A 5 2.37 -11.23 3.42
N GLY A 6 3.08 -10.17 3.10
CA GLY A 6 3.32 -9.78 1.72
C GLY A 6 3.84 -8.38 1.61
N TRP A 7 4.02 -7.91 0.39
CA TRP A 7 4.38 -6.54 0.12
C TRP A 7 3.69 -6.06 -1.15
N ILE A 8 3.62 -4.74 -1.30
CA ILE A 8 3.14 -4.09 -2.50
C ILE A 8 4.08 -2.93 -2.80
N THR A 9 4.75 -2.97 -3.95
CA THR A 9 5.43 -1.80 -4.49
C THR A 9 4.39 -0.88 -5.09
N LEU A 10 4.30 0.36 -4.59
CA LEU A 10 3.31 1.32 -5.06
C LEU A 10 3.80 2.02 -6.32
N ARG A 11 3.02 1.90 -7.40
CA ARG A 11 3.30 2.54 -8.68
C ARG A 11 2.00 3.04 -9.30
N GLU A 12 2.02 4.29 -9.75
CA GLU A 12 0.84 4.94 -10.30
C GLU A 12 0.40 4.32 -11.63
N THR A 13 1.34 4.11 -12.56
CA THR A 13 1.05 3.63 -13.92
C THR A 13 1.85 2.38 -14.26
N PRO A 14 1.25 1.38 -14.95
CA PRO A 14 1.98 0.23 -15.47
C PRO A 14 2.93 0.67 -16.62
N GLY A 15 4.23 0.32 -16.54
CA GLY A 15 5.22 0.59 -17.59
C GLY A 15 6.59 1.05 -17.06
N GLU A 16 7.68 0.74 -17.75
CA GLU A 16 9.08 0.99 -17.37
C GLU A 16 9.42 2.48 -17.16
N ASP A 17 10.22 2.77 -16.13
CA ASP A 17 10.56 4.11 -15.67
C ASP A 17 11.57 4.82 -16.58
N GLU A 18 11.30 6.09 -16.86
CA GLU A 18 12.28 7.18 -16.74
C GLU A 18 11.49 8.48 -16.57
N THR A 19 11.15 8.84 -15.32
CA THR A 19 10.71 10.21 -15.01
C THR A 19 11.77 10.84 -14.09
N PRO A 20 12.35 11.99 -14.46
CA PRO A 20 13.40 12.61 -13.66
C PRO A 20 12.91 12.98 -12.24
N PRO A 21 13.78 12.94 -11.23
CA PRO A 21 13.44 13.33 -9.87
C PRO A 21 12.95 14.78 -9.83
N GLY A 22 11.75 15.01 -9.29
CA GLY A 22 11.15 16.35 -9.12
C GLY A 22 9.99 16.71 -10.06
N GLY A 23 9.45 15.76 -10.84
CA GLY A 23 8.25 15.98 -11.66
C GLY A 23 6.92 15.67 -10.94
N ALA A 24 5.79 16.06 -11.56
CA ALA A 24 4.41 15.85 -11.08
C ALA A 24 4.11 14.42 -10.57
N ARG A 25 4.78 13.41 -11.15
CA ARG A 25 4.68 11.99 -10.75
C ARG A 25 5.09 11.73 -9.29
N ALA A 26 6.07 12.48 -8.76
CA ALA A 26 6.50 12.34 -7.36
C ALA A 26 5.49 12.96 -6.38
N GLU A 27 4.82 14.03 -6.79
CA GLU A 27 3.78 14.70 -6.00
C GLU A 27 2.51 13.83 -5.92
N ASP A 28 2.16 13.15 -7.02
CA ASP A 28 1.03 12.23 -7.08
C ASP A 28 1.26 10.96 -6.25
N LEU A 29 2.47 10.39 -6.28
CA LEU A 29 2.87 9.29 -5.38
C LEU A 29 2.80 9.68 -3.90
N GLY A 30 3.19 10.92 -3.57
CA GLY A 30 3.03 11.46 -2.22
C GLY A 30 1.57 11.49 -1.76
N ARG A 31 0.64 11.87 -2.65
CA ARG A 31 -0.80 11.84 -2.37
C ARG A 31 -1.31 10.41 -2.17
N VAL A 32 -0.88 9.46 -3.01
CA VAL A 32 -1.24 8.05 -2.86
C VAL A 32 -0.76 7.49 -1.50
N VAL A 33 0.51 7.71 -1.16
CA VAL A 33 1.10 7.32 0.12
C VAL A 33 0.33 7.94 1.29
N GLY A 34 -0.03 9.23 1.21
CA GLY A 34 -0.82 9.90 2.23
C GLY A 34 -2.23 9.31 2.40
N GLY A 35 -2.92 9.04 1.29
CA GLY A 35 -4.25 8.39 1.30
C GLY A 35 -4.21 6.99 1.90
N LEU A 36 -3.16 6.23 1.59
CA LEU A 36 -2.95 4.89 2.13
C LEU A 36 -2.70 4.92 3.64
N ARG A 37 -1.88 5.86 4.13
CA ARG A 37 -1.68 6.05 5.58
C ARG A 37 -3.00 6.33 6.30
N ALA A 38 -3.80 7.24 5.76
CA ALA A 38 -5.10 7.57 6.35
C ALA A 38 -6.09 6.39 6.34
N LEU A 39 -6.05 5.54 5.30
CA LEU A 39 -6.83 4.31 5.23
C LEU A 39 -6.45 3.35 6.37
N VAL A 40 -5.16 3.15 6.58
CA VAL A 40 -4.64 2.21 7.57
C VAL A 40 -4.88 2.71 8.99
N GLU A 41 -4.67 4.01 9.24
CA GLU A 41 -4.97 4.64 10.53
C GLU A 41 -6.45 4.50 10.91
N ARG A 42 -7.36 4.62 9.93
CA ARG A 42 -8.80 4.40 10.14
C ARG A 42 -9.17 2.97 10.49
N GLN A 43 -8.40 1.99 10.02
CA GLN A 43 -8.67 0.58 10.27
C GLN A 43 -8.29 0.14 11.70
N ASP A 44 -7.68 1.03 12.49
CA ASP A 44 -7.29 0.84 13.91
C ASP A 44 -6.62 -0.53 14.16
N SER A 45 -5.80 -0.95 13.20
CA SER A 45 -5.15 -2.25 13.22
C SER A 45 -3.64 -2.03 13.36
N PRO A 46 -3.11 -1.98 14.60
CA PRO A 46 -1.69 -2.00 14.79
C PRO A 46 -1.15 -3.27 14.13
N TYR A 47 -0.12 -3.11 13.32
CA TYR A 47 0.58 -4.19 12.59
C TYR A 47 -0.10 -4.72 11.31
N LEU A 48 -1.21 -4.14 10.82
CA LEU A 48 -1.76 -4.58 9.53
C LEU A 48 -0.78 -4.33 8.38
N CYS A 49 -0.26 -3.10 8.31
CA CYS A 49 0.74 -2.74 7.32
C CYS A 49 1.74 -1.70 7.83
N ASP A 50 2.89 -1.64 7.16
CA ASP A 50 3.92 -0.64 7.35
C ASP A 50 4.31 -0.05 6.00
N LEU A 51 4.38 1.29 5.91
CA LEU A 51 4.66 2.00 4.66
C LEU A 51 6.07 2.60 4.71
N ARG A 52 6.95 2.11 3.84
CA ARG A 52 8.37 2.49 3.79
C ARG A 52 8.77 2.95 2.40
N TRP A 53 9.80 3.79 2.33
CA TRP A 53 10.51 4.05 1.09
C TRP A 53 11.74 3.13 1.02
N MET A 54 11.87 2.36 -0.05
CA MET A 54 13.01 1.47 -0.29
C MET A 54 13.46 1.67 -1.74
N ASN A 55 14.77 1.87 -1.96
CA ASN A 55 15.34 2.08 -3.30
C ASN A 55 14.67 3.21 -4.12
N GLY A 56 14.11 4.22 -3.46
CA GLY A 56 13.43 5.35 -4.13
C GLY A 56 11.97 5.10 -4.48
N GLU A 57 11.42 3.92 -4.18
CA GLU A 57 10.01 3.60 -4.38
C GLU A 57 9.29 3.42 -3.03
N PRO A 58 7.99 3.73 -2.94
CA PRO A 58 7.19 3.41 -1.77
C PRO A 58 6.72 1.96 -1.78
N PHE A 59 6.83 1.31 -0.63
CA PHE A 59 6.49 -0.09 -0.40
C PHE A 59 5.56 -0.22 0.81
N VAL A 60 4.46 -0.94 0.61
CA VAL A 60 3.59 -1.44 1.68
C VAL A 60 4.11 -2.80 2.09
N HIS A 61 4.40 -3.00 3.36
CA HIS A 61 4.65 -4.31 3.94
C HIS A 61 3.42 -4.73 4.72
N LEU A 62 2.93 -5.96 4.49
CA LEU A 62 1.81 -6.56 5.18
C LEU A 62 2.35 -7.71 6.03
N GLY A 63 1.92 -7.81 7.27
CA GLY A 63 2.45 -8.85 8.14
C GLY A 63 1.75 -8.93 9.48
N GLY A 64 1.09 -10.05 9.76
CA GLY A 64 0.47 -10.26 11.05
C GLY A 64 -0.29 -11.57 11.15
N LEU A 65 -0.86 -11.77 12.34
CA LEU A 65 -1.55 -12.99 12.71
C LEU A 65 -2.75 -12.66 13.59
N SER A 66 -3.92 -12.66 12.98
CA SER A 66 -5.17 -12.39 13.69
C SER A 66 -5.80 -13.69 14.21
N ASN A 67 -6.40 -13.64 15.40
CA ASN A 67 -7.12 -14.80 15.95
C ASN A 67 -8.33 -15.19 15.06
N HIS A 68 -8.99 -14.19 14.48
CA HIS A 68 -10.14 -14.33 13.59
C HIS A 68 -9.94 -13.54 12.30
N ALA A 69 -10.43 -14.09 11.18
CA ALA A 69 -10.26 -13.46 9.87
C ALA A 69 -11.13 -12.21 9.68
N GLY A 70 -12.37 -12.20 10.17
CA GLY A 70 -13.42 -11.24 9.75
C GLY A 70 -12.97 -9.79 9.52
N PRO A 71 -12.67 -9.01 10.57
CA PRO A 71 -12.29 -7.61 10.41
C PRO A 71 -10.97 -7.42 9.63
N THR A 72 -9.99 -8.31 9.85
CA THR A 72 -8.68 -8.23 9.18
C THR A 72 -8.77 -8.52 7.68
N ALA A 73 -9.53 -9.55 7.29
CA ALA A 73 -9.73 -9.90 5.89
C ALA A 73 -10.45 -8.77 5.14
N ALA A 74 -11.50 -8.19 5.74
CA ALA A 74 -12.19 -7.03 5.18
C ALA A 74 -11.25 -5.81 5.02
N ALA A 75 -10.37 -5.58 6.01
CA ALA A 75 -9.39 -4.49 5.95
C ALA A 75 -8.35 -4.71 4.83
N LEU A 76 -7.88 -5.96 4.64
CA LEU A 76 -6.98 -6.31 3.54
C LEU A 76 -7.67 -6.20 2.17
N GLU A 77 -8.93 -6.63 2.05
CA GLU A 77 -9.71 -6.48 0.81
C GLU A 77 -9.90 -4.99 0.46
N GLU A 78 -10.24 -4.15 1.44
CA GLU A 78 -10.34 -2.69 1.25
C GLU A 78 -8.98 -2.10 0.83
N LEU A 79 -7.88 -2.54 1.45
CA LEU A 79 -6.54 -2.12 1.10
C LEU A 79 -6.20 -2.45 -0.35
N PHE A 80 -6.39 -3.70 -0.78
CA PHE A 80 -6.09 -4.12 -2.15
C PHE A 80 -6.97 -3.39 -3.17
N ALA A 81 -8.26 -3.22 -2.88
CA ALA A 81 -9.17 -2.46 -3.73
C ALA A 81 -8.75 -0.98 -3.85
N TRP A 82 -8.32 -0.38 -2.73
CA TRP A 82 -7.85 0.99 -2.72
C TRP A 82 -6.58 1.15 -3.56
N VAL A 83 -5.60 0.26 -3.40
CA VAL A 83 -4.37 0.27 -4.19
C VAL A 83 -4.67 0.11 -5.68
N ALA A 84 -5.52 -0.85 -6.05
CA ALA A 84 -5.89 -1.06 -7.45
C ALA A 84 -6.54 0.17 -8.09
N ALA A 85 -7.34 0.93 -7.31
CA ALA A 85 -8.01 2.13 -7.79
C ALA A 85 -7.10 3.36 -7.90
N HIS A 86 -6.11 3.50 -7.01
CA HIS A 86 -5.31 4.73 -6.90
C HIS A 86 -3.86 4.57 -7.38
N ALA A 87 -3.37 3.34 -7.50
CA ALA A 87 -2.03 3.00 -7.95
C ALA A 87 -2.06 1.71 -8.79
N PRO A 88 -2.74 1.70 -9.95
CA PRO A 88 -2.95 0.49 -10.76
C PRO A 88 -1.66 -0.09 -11.36
N GLY A 89 -0.55 0.65 -11.36
CA GLY A 89 0.77 0.11 -11.73
C GLY A 89 1.44 -0.73 -10.65
N SER A 90 0.87 -0.79 -9.44
CA SER A 90 1.46 -1.47 -8.29
C SER A 90 1.56 -2.98 -8.50
N TYR A 91 2.56 -3.60 -7.88
CA TYR A 91 2.85 -5.03 -8.01
C TYR A 91 3.49 -5.57 -6.71
N GLY A 92 3.44 -6.88 -6.51
CA GLY A 92 3.94 -7.54 -5.30
C GLY A 92 3.19 -8.81 -4.98
#